data_AF-A0A821JTF4-F1
#
_entry.id   AF-A0A821JTF4-F1
#
_cell.length_a   1.000
_cell.length_b   1.000
_cell.length_c   1.000
_cell.angle_alpha   90.00
_cell.angle_beta   90.00
_cell.angle_gamma   90.00
#
_symmetry.space_group_name_H-M   'P 1'
#
loop_
_entity.id
_entity.type
_entity.pdbx_description
1 polymer ?
#
loop_
_entity_poly.entity_id
_entity_poly.type
_entity_poly.pdbx_seq_one_letter_code
_entity_poly.pdbx_strand_id
1 'polypeptide(L)'
;MTWKTFSSLIVYNSSTVHAYVPQDVWYEFSSGKQITTVGRYVDFDTPIRKINVHVRCGFIIPMQIPGPNLVLGRGNPFILLVALSQSGNASGSLF
;
A
#
# COMPACT_ATOMS: atom_id res chain seq x y z
N MET A 1 -9.33 13.78 -6.10
CA MET A 1 -9.04 12.59 -5.27
C MET A 1 -8.27 11.62 -6.14
N THR A 2 -6.94 11.68 -6.09
CA THR A 2 -6.05 11.01 -7.05
C THR A 2 -5.57 9.71 -6.43
N TRP A 3 -5.67 8.59 -7.16
CA TRP A 3 -5.37 7.22 -6.72
C TRP A 3 -4.01 7.13 -5.97
N LYS A 4 -4.00 6.63 -4.73
CA LYS A 4 -2.83 6.64 -3.81
C LYS A 4 -2.22 5.26 -3.51
N THR A 5 -2.83 4.21 -4.03
CA THR A 5 -2.40 2.82 -3.86
C THR A 5 -2.58 2.10 -5.19
N PHE A 6 -1.75 1.09 -5.43
CA PHE A 6 -1.93 0.15 -6.52
C PHE A 6 -1.93 -1.27 -5.93
N SER A 7 -2.86 -2.10 -6.40
CA SER A 7 -2.92 -3.52 -6.11
C SER A 7 -2.88 -4.31 -7.41
N SER A 8 -2.17 -5.43 -7.37
CA SER A 8 -1.99 -6.31 -8.53
C SER A 8 -3.10 -7.38 -8.55
N LEU A 9 -3.80 -7.56 -9.68
CA LEU A 9 -4.89 -8.55 -9.81
C LEU A 9 -4.35 -9.95 -10.15
N ILE A 10 -4.83 -10.97 -9.43
CA ILE A 10 -4.42 -12.37 -9.62
C ILE A 10 -5.24 -13.02 -10.76
N VAL A 11 -4.55 -13.77 -11.62
CA VAL A 11 -5.15 -14.68 -12.61
C VAL A 11 -5.24 -16.08 -11.98
N TYR A 12 -6.31 -16.83 -12.27
CA TYR A 12 -6.56 -18.17 -11.70
C TYR A 12 -5.33 -19.08 -11.85
N ASN A 13 -4.91 -19.72 -10.75
CA ASN A 13 -3.75 -20.60 -10.66
C ASN A 13 -2.38 -19.96 -10.96
N SER A 14 -2.26 -18.63 -10.84
CA SER A 14 -0.96 -17.94 -10.92
C SER A 14 -0.45 -17.56 -9.53
N SER A 15 0.81 -17.87 -9.24
CA SER A 15 1.55 -17.35 -8.08
C SER A 15 2.30 -16.06 -8.39
N THR A 16 2.15 -15.51 -9.60
CA THR A 16 2.85 -14.28 -10.01
C THR A 16 1.88 -13.33 -10.68
N VAL A 17 2.01 -12.04 -10.38
CA VAL A 17 1.26 -10.99 -11.06
C VAL A 17 2.23 -10.04 -11.77
N HIS A 18 2.02 -9.88 -13.07
CA HIS A 18 2.71 -8.90 -13.88
C HIS A 18 1.95 -7.57 -13.83
N ALA A 19 2.53 -6.56 -13.19
CA ALA A 19 1.82 -5.31 -12.91
C ALA A 19 2.67 -4.08 -13.22
N TYR A 20 2.04 -3.05 -13.79
CA TYR A 20 2.69 -1.76 -14.00
C TYR A 20 2.83 -1.00 -12.68
N VAL A 21 4.05 -0.57 -12.38
CA VAL A 21 4.35 0.28 -11.24
C VAL A 21 4.79 1.65 -11.75
N PRO A 22 4.08 2.74 -11.39
CA PRO A 22 4.46 4.08 -11.82
C PRO A 22 5.83 4.50 -11.27
N GLN A 23 6.47 5.45 -11.96
CA GLN A 23 7.74 6.03 -11.52
C GLN A 23 7.57 6.73 -10.16
N ASP A 24 8.07 6.09 -9.11
CA ASP A 24 8.21 6.63 -7.76
C ASP A 24 8.89 5.60 -6.84
N VAL A 25 9.02 5.96 -5.57
CA VAL A 25 9.26 5.05 -4.46
C VAL A 25 7.93 4.55 -3.91
N TRP A 26 7.84 3.23 -3.76
CA TRP A 26 6.68 2.51 -3.25
C TRP A 26 7.09 1.59 -2.10
N TYR A 27 6.24 1.43 -1.11
CA TYR A 27 6.47 0.55 0.04
C TYR A 27 5.44 -0.57 0.05
N GLU A 28 5.89 -1.82 0.12
CA GLU A 28 5.00 -2.96 0.33
C GLU A 28 4.33 -2.83 1.71
N PHE A 29 3.00 -2.78 1.75
CA PHE A 29 2.23 -2.48 2.96
C PHE A 29 2.47 -3.47 4.10
N SER A 30 2.67 -4.76 3.78
CA SER A 30 2.84 -5.81 4.79
C SER A 30 4.22 -5.85 5.44
N SER A 31 5.28 -5.51 4.70
CA SER A 31 6.67 -5.66 5.15
C SER A 31 7.40 -4.33 5.35
N GLY A 32 6.87 -3.24 4.78
CA GLY A 32 7.57 -1.97 4.66
C GLY A 32 8.71 -1.99 3.63
N LYS A 33 8.88 -3.06 2.84
CA LYS A 33 9.94 -3.15 1.85
C LYS A 33 9.78 -2.07 0.78
N GLN A 34 10.85 -1.29 0.59
CA GLN A 34 10.89 -0.27 -0.44
C GLN A 34 11.16 -0.86 -1.83
N ILE A 35 10.47 -0.34 -2.83
CA ILE A 35 10.68 -0.61 -4.25
C ILE A 35 10.71 0.75 -4.99
N THR A 36 11.84 1.06 -5.60
CA THR A 36 12.00 2.25 -6.45
C THR A 36 11.81 1.84 -7.91
N THR A 37 10.97 2.56 -8.65
CA THR A 37 10.69 2.25 -10.05
C THR A 37 10.76 3.48 -10.94
N VAL A 38 11.03 3.25 -12.23
CA VAL A 38 11.05 4.26 -13.30
C VAL A 38 9.79 4.19 -14.18
N GLY A 39 8.69 3.60 -13.69
CA GLY A 39 7.47 3.47 -14.50
C GLY A 39 7.52 2.26 -15.43
N ARG A 40 7.50 1.05 -14.86
CA ARG A 40 7.65 -0.20 -15.62
C ARG A 40 6.76 -1.30 -15.09
N TYR A 41 6.57 -2.34 -15.90
CA TYR A 41 6.00 -3.59 -15.42
C TYR A 41 7.01 -4.34 -14.55
N VAL A 42 6.51 -4.92 -13.46
CA VAL A 42 7.25 -5.71 -12.48
C VAL A 42 6.45 -6.97 -12.17
N ASP A 43 7.15 -8.09 -12.04
CA ASP A 43 6.58 -9.34 -11.58
C ASP A 43 6.60 -9.40 -10.05
N PHE A 44 5.42 -9.63 -9.47
CA PHE A 44 5.25 -9.75 -8.02
C PHE A 44 4.84 -11.17 -7.64
N ASP A 45 5.56 -11.75 -6.69
CA ASP A 45 5.16 -13.01 -6.08
C ASP A 45 3.88 -12.83 -5.26
N THR A 46 2.87 -13.63 -5.59
CA THR A 46 1.49 -13.53 -5.10
C THR A 46 0.94 -14.93 -4.80
N PRO A 47 1.46 -15.62 -3.78
CA PRO A 47 0.90 -16.89 -3.33
C PRO A 47 -0.56 -16.71 -2.92
N ILE A 48 -1.34 -17.79 -2.90
CA ILE A 48 -2.82 -17.78 -2.79
C ILE A 48 -3.40 -17.00 -1.58
N ARG A 49 -2.60 -16.74 -0.54
CA ARG A 49 -3.00 -15.98 0.66
C ARG A 49 -2.34 -14.59 0.76
N LYS A 50 -1.69 -14.11 -0.29
CA LYS A 50 -1.03 -12.80 -0.33
C LYS A 50 -1.67 -11.93 -1.40
N ILE A 51 -1.96 -10.68 -1.04
CA ILE A 51 -2.32 -9.62 -1.99
C ILE A 51 -1.21 -8.58 -1.92
N ASN A 52 -0.65 -8.19 -3.07
CA ASN A 52 0.35 -7.13 -3.10
C ASN A 52 -0.33 -5.77 -3.02
N VAL A 53 -0.05 -5.06 -1.94
CA VAL A 53 -0.51 -3.69 -1.72
C VAL A 53 0.72 -2.83 -1.52
N HIS A 54 0.80 -1.74 -2.29
CA HIS A 54 1.91 -0.80 -2.20
C HIS A 54 1.41 0.61 -1.87
N VAL A 55 2.14 1.28 -1.00
CA VAL A 55 1.91 2.65 -0.56
C VAL A 55 2.95 3.56 -1.19
N ARG A 56 2.52 4.62 -1.85
CA ARG A 56 3.42 5.61 -2.44
C ARG A 56 4.15 6.40 -1.35
N CYS A 57 5.43 6.72 -1.58
CA CYS A 57 6.20 7.59 -0.70
C CYS A 57 5.61 9.01 -0.59
N GLY A 58 5.98 9.74 0.46
CA GLY A 58 5.55 11.11 0.70
C GLY A 58 4.16 11.26 1.34
N PHE A 59 3.51 10.16 1.74
CA PHE A 59 2.16 10.17 2.27
C PHE A 59 2.05 9.60 3.68
N ILE A 60 1.22 10.26 4.49
CA ILE A 60 0.75 9.76 5.79
C ILE A 60 -0.66 9.23 5.60
N ILE A 61 -0.88 7.95 5.90
CA ILE A 61 -2.17 7.29 5.81
C ILE A 61 -2.70 7.04 7.23
N PRO A 62 -3.78 7.72 7.65
CA PRO A 62 -4.47 7.35 8.87
C PRO A 62 -5.27 6.08 8.65
N MET A 63 -5.14 5.15 9.59
CA MET A 63 -5.83 3.86 9.60
C MET A 63 -6.48 3.67 10.97
N GLN A 64 -7.51 2.85 11.02
CA GLN A 64 -8.15 2.47 12.27
C GLN A 64 -8.02 0.96 12.45
N ILE A 65 -7.76 0.51 13.68
CA ILE A 65 -7.71 -0.92 13.97
C ILE A 65 -9.09 -1.52 13.63
N PRO A 66 -9.16 -2.56 12.79
CA PRO A 66 -10.44 -3.13 12.38
C PRO A 66 -11.16 -3.74 13.59
N GLY A 67 -12.46 -3.45 13.70
CA GLY A 67 -13.38 -4.12 14.61
C GLY A 67 -14.23 -5.15 13.87
N PRO A 68 -15.00 -5.98 14.59
CA PRO A 68 -15.91 -6.96 13.97
C PRO A 68 -17.04 -6.28 13.17
N ASN A 69 -17.33 -5.02 13.46
CA ASN A 69 -18.23 -4.16 12.68
C ASN A 69 -17.80 -2.70 12.81
N LEU A 70 -18.42 -1.82 12.03
CA LEU A 70 -18.09 -0.39 12.00
C LEU A 70 -18.37 0.31 13.34
N VAL A 71 -19.40 -0.09 14.08
CA VAL A 71 -19.78 0.53 15.36
C VAL A 71 -18.68 0.30 16.39
N LEU A 72 -18.26 -0.95 16.55
CA LEU A 72 -17.19 -1.32 17.49
C LEU A 72 -15.82 -0.87 16.97
N GLY A 73 -15.59 -0.91 15.66
CA GLY A 73 -14.34 -0.48 15.04
C GLY A 73 -14.06 1.01 15.23
N ARG A 74 -15.10 1.86 15.24
CA ARG A 74 -14.96 3.32 15.38
C ARG A 74 -14.39 3.77 16.73
N GLY A 75 -14.55 2.97 17.78
CA GLY A 75 -13.94 3.24 19.08
C GLY A 75 -12.47 2.84 19.18
N ASN A 76 -11.94 2.13 18.18
CA ASN A 76 -10.57 1.66 18.22
C ASN A 76 -9.56 2.78 17.94
N PRO A 77 -8.34 2.68 18.49
CA PRO A 77 -7.25 3.62 18.20
C PRO A 77 -6.96 3.80 16.71
N PHE A 78 -6.54 5.01 16.36
CA PHE A 78 -5.95 5.30 15.07
C PHE A 78 -4.47 4.90 15.05
N ILE A 79 -4.03 4.46 13.87
CA ILE A 79 -2.64 4.18 13.53
C ILE A 79 -2.29 5.08 12.35
N LEU A 80 -1.13 5.74 12.40
CA LEU A 80 -0.61 6.49 11.27
C LEU A 80 0.49 5.68 10.59
N LEU A 81 0.29 5.33 9.32
CA LEU A 81 1.33 4.78 8.48
C LEU A 81 2.04 5.94 7.76
N VAL A 82 3.32 6.13 8.04
CA VAL A 82 4.13 7.21 7.46
C VAL A 82 5.08 6.62 6.42
N ALA A 83 4.76 6.83 5.13
CA ALA A 83 5.64 6.44 4.03
C ALA A 83 6.51 7.63 3.63
N LEU A 84 7.75 7.67 4.12
CA LEU A 84 8.67 8.79 3.89
C LEU A 84 9.07 8.90 2.42
N SER A 85 9.18 10.12 1.90
CA SER A 85 9.85 10.38 0.62
C SER A 85 11.37 10.23 0.74
N GLN A 86 12.07 10.28 -0.40
CA GLN A 86 13.55 10.30 -0.41
C GLN A 86 14.14 11.49 0.36
N SER A 87 13.40 12.59 0.50
CA SER A 87 13.83 13.76 1.29
C SER A 87 13.46 13.66 2.77
N GLY A 88 12.82 12.56 3.21
CA GLY A 88 12.34 12.38 4.58
C GLY A 88 11.01 13.08 4.88
N ASN A 89 10.27 13.52 3.86
CA ASN A 89 9.02 14.25 4.05
C ASN A 89 7.82 13.31 3.87
N ALA A 90 6.73 13.55 4.60
CA ALA A 90 5.44 12.92 4.34
C ALA A 90 4.31 13.86 4.75
N SER A 91 3.17 13.78 4.04
CA SER A 91 1.98 14.59 4.36
C SER A 91 0.69 13.78 4.22
N GLY A 92 -0.31 14.14 5.01
CA GLY A 92 -1.62 13.49 5.00
C GLY A 92 -2.65 14.31 5.78
N SER A 93 -3.90 13.88 5.74
CA SER A 93 -5.02 14.53 6.40
C SER A 93 -6.00 13.48 6.92
N LEU A 94 -6.65 13.78 8.05
CA LEU A 94 -7.72 12.99 8.66
C LEU A 94 -8.92 13.92 8.90
N PHE A 95 -10.14 13.43 8.63
CA PHE A 95 -11.41 14.13 8.87
C PHE A 95 -12.32 13.25 9.70
#